data_AF-A0A941WLV9-F1
#
_entry.id   AF-A0A941WLV9-F1
#
_cell.length_a   1.000
_cell.length_b   1.000
_cell.length_c   1.000
_cell.angle_alpha   90.00
_cell.angle_beta   90.00
_cell.angle_gamma   90.00
#
_symmetry.space_group_name_H-M   'P 1'
#
loop_
_entity.id
_entity.type
_entity.pdbx_description
1 polymer ?
#
loop_
_entity_poly.entity_id
_entity_poly.type
_entity_poly.pdbx_seq_one_letter_code
_entity_poly.pdbx_strand_id
1 'polypeptide(L)'
;YNKLYVNSYLTGTAKSGLLNAKVTLFGAIDNLLSAINSAISDGKTTVAEKNNVDSKFSLFNSAMSSFNTAVETANKAIQDTLKSYSDNAASNVPDSFKDSLAQRLGYTNYAALEAAADAGNTVVKNGKINTVLLEAEAIVAKGLTAAMIQALDIVTNRLTVTSGAKIGNFTIEDGWLKSTTQAGTGKGYISVKTGVSDISFGEDLIPATVGGAYTLTGLIENKKSNQGEYFGQENENIALRVSAKNATANWGLDCFGGIRKIGRGVEVNEPYIMAGKSMADLLETKIKYYNYFQLQPPEGYDVLIRLPAYTLLISKLGGTLPNGTPLSLGVTTITLSVQAGFKGRIVLVGVNNGRLVSNQGGLLDDYPISGYNYGTLGLTQCNIVKLGQFNGGWTPLYLSR
;
A
#
# COMPACT_ATOMS: atom_id res chain seq x y z
N TYR A 1 39.38 -54.78 60.60
CA TYR A 1 40.44 -53.80 60.31
C TYR A 1 40.84 -53.75 58.83
N ASN A 2 41.55 -54.74 58.28
CA ASN A 2 42.17 -54.63 56.93
C ASN A 2 41.19 -54.19 55.84
N LYS A 3 39.98 -54.77 55.80
CA LYS A 3 38.91 -54.39 54.85
C LYS A 3 38.55 -52.90 54.88
N LEU A 4 38.54 -52.27 56.05
CA LEU A 4 38.27 -50.85 56.21
C LEU A 4 39.49 -50.01 55.84
N TYR A 5 40.66 -50.40 56.34
CA TYR A 5 41.89 -49.61 56.16
C TYR A 5 42.32 -49.48 54.69
N VAL A 6 42.14 -50.54 53.89
CA VAL A 6 42.46 -50.54 52.45
C VAL A 6 41.35 -49.96 51.57
N ASN A 7 40.18 -49.63 52.13
CA ASN A 7 39.09 -49.05 51.36
C ASN A 7 39.54 -47.71 50.76
N SER A 8 39.40 -47.55 49.44
CA SER A 8 39.83 -46.36 48.70
C SER A 8 39.12 -45.07 49.16
N TYR A 9 37.92 -45.20 49.72
CA TYR A 9 37.13 -44.07 50.23
C TYR A 9 37.45 -43.73 51.69
N LEU A 10 38.26 -44.53 52.40
CA LEU A 10 38.73 -44.20 53.74
C LEU A 10 40.06 -43.44 53.67
N THR A 11 40.01 -42.13 53.91
CA THR A 11 41.15 -41.22 53.87
C THR A 11 41.22 -40.34 55.12
N GLY A 12 42.26 -39.50 55.22
CA GLY A 12 42.38 -38.47 56.26
C GLY A 12 42.37 -39.00 57.70
N THR A 13 41.82 -38.19 58.60
CA THR A 13 41.82 -38.42 60.06
C THR A 13 41.16 -39.74 60.47
N ALA A 14 40.12 -40.18 59.77
CA ALA A 14 39.47 -41.46 60.08
C ALA A 14 40.38 -42.66 59.78
N LYS A 15 41.18 -42.59 58.69
CA LYS A 15 42.14 -43.64 58.33
C LYS A 15 43.30 -43.72 59.32
N SER A 16 43.89 -42.58 59.69
CA SER A 16 44.98 -42.52 60.68
C SER A 16 44.49 -42.89 62.08
N GLY A 17 43.30 -42.43 62.47
CA GLY A 17 42.66 -42.81 63.74
C GLY A 17 42.43 -44.31 63.87
N LEU A 18 41.94 -44.97 62.81
CA LEU A 18 41.78 -46.42 62.78
C LEU A 18 43.11 -47.18 62.92
N LEU A 19 44.19 -46.71 62.26
CA LEU A 19 45.53 -47.28 62.42
C LEU A 19 46.06 -47.12 63.84
N ASN A 20 45.98 -45.92 64.40
CA ASN A 20 46.48 -45.65 65.74
C ASN A 20 45.75 -46.50 66.79
N ALA A 21 44.42 -46.58 66.71
CA ALA A 21 43.63 -47.41 67.61
C ALA A 21 43.97 -48.91 67.50
N LYS A 22 44.28 -49.40 66.29
CA LYS A 22 44.80 -50.77 66.12
C LYS A 22 46.13 -50.93 66.84
N VAL A 23 47.09 -50.05 66.61
CA VAL A 23 48.43 -50.14 67.23
C VAL A 23 48.32 -50.14 68.76
N THR A 24 47.50 -49.26 69.32
CA THR A 24 47.23 -49.20 70.76
C THR A 24 46.61 -50.49 71.29
N LEU A 25 45.63 -51.07 70.60
CA LEU A 25 45.01 -52.33 70.99
C LEU A 25 46.02 -53.49 70.98
N PHE A 26 46.84 -53.60 69.93
CA PHE A 26 47.88 -54.65 69.85
C PHE A 26 48.91 -54.49 70.98
N GLY A 27 49.36 -53.27 71.27
CA GLY A 27 50.24 -53.04 72.42
C GLY A 27 49.59 -53.37 73.77
N ALA A 28 48.29 -53.13 73.93
CA ALA A 28 47.57 -53.52 75.14
C ALA A 28 47.41 -55.04 75.28
N ILE A 29 47.22 -55.75 74.16
CA ILE A 29 47.20 -57.22 74.12
C ILE A 29 48.56 -57.78 74.53
N ASP A 30 49.66 -57.29 73.95
CA ASP A 30 51.01 -57.78 74.26
C ASP A 30 51.36 -57.56 75.75
N ASN A 31 51.03 -56.38 76.28
CA ASN A 31 51.23 -56.06 77.70
C ASN A 31 50.42 -56.96 78.64
N LEU A 32 49.17 -57.27 78.29
CA LEU A 32 48.33 -58.17 79.06
C LEU A 32 48.87 -59.60 79.03
N LEU A 33 49.23 -60.11 77.84
CA LEU A 33 49.83 -61.44 77.69
C LEU A 33 51.13 -61.55 78.50
N SER A 34 52.00 -60.54 78.45
CA SER A 34 53.22 -60.51 79.26
C SER A 34 52.92 -60.54 80.75
N ALA A 35 51.96 -59.75 81.23
CA ALA A 35 51.59 -59.72 82.64
C ALA A 35 51.01 -61.06 83.13
N ILE A 36 50.19 -61.72 82.31
CA ILE A 36 49.65 -63.05 82.59
C ILE A 36 50.79 -64.07 82.64
N ASN A 37 51.67 -64.10 81.64
CA ASN A 37 52.79 -65.05 81.57
C ASN A 37 53.75 -64.92 82.77
N SER A 38 54.03 -63.69 83.21
CA SER A 38 54.81 -63.47 84.44
C SER A 38 54.10 -64.02 85.67
N ALA A 39 52.80 -63.74 85.83
CA ALA A 39 52.00 -64.15 87.00
C ALA A 39 51.77 -65.66 87.15
N ILE A 40 51.96 -66.44 86.08
CA ILE A 40 51.81 -67.91 86.08
C ILE A 40 53.15 -68.65 86.13
N SER A 41 54.28 -67.94 86.02
CA SER A 41 55.59 -68.55 85.76
C SER A 41 56.09 -69.45 86.91
N ASP A 42 55.71 -69.18 88.15
CA ASP A 42 56.13 -69.92 89.34
C ASP A 42 55.02 -70.85 89.89
N GLY A 43 53.86 -70.90 89.22
CA GLY A 43 52.69 -71.68 89.61
C GLY A 43 51.90 -71.12 90.80
N LYS A 44 52.19 -69.90 91.29
CA LYS A 44 51.49 -69.28 92.43
C LYS A 44 51.31 -67.77 92.23
N THR A 45 50.07 -67.31 92.04
CA THR A 45 49.79 -65.88 91.89
C THR A 45 49.88 -65.09 93.21
N THR A 46 50.65 -64.01 93.20
CA THR A 46 50.72 -63.02 94.28
C THR A 46 49.71 -61.86 94.11
N VAL A 47 49.47 -61.09 95.17
CA VAL A 47 48.58 -59.90 95.12
C VAL A 47 49.11 -58.84 94.13
N ALA A 48 50.42 -58.65 94.05
CA ALA A 48 51.04 -57.68 93.15
C ALA A 48 50.84 -58.08 91.68
N GLU A 49 51.02 -59.36 91.36
CA GLU A 49 50.79 -59.90 90.01
C GLU A 49 49.33 -59.83 89.61
N LYS A 50 48.40 -60.18 90.52
CA LYS A 50 46.96 -59.99 90.29
C LYS A 50 46.66 -58.54 89.94
N ASN A 51 47.12 -57.58 90.74
CA ASN A 51 46.86 -56.16 90.51
C ASN A 51 47.46 -55.67 89.17
N ASN A 52 48.63 -56.19 88.78
CA ASN A 52 49.24 -55.89 87.49
C ASN A 52 48.40 -56.45 86.32
N VAL A 53 47.99 -57.72 86.39
CA VAL A 53 47.11 -58.35 85.39
C VAL A 53 45.78 -57.59 85.28
N ASP A 54 45.14 -57.26 86.40
CA ASP A 54 43.89 -56.47 86.43
C ASP A 54 44.07 -55.09 85.77
N SER A 55 45.19 -54.41 86.06
CA SER A 55 45.52 -53.13 85.44
C SER A 55 45.69 -53.25 83.92
N LYS A 56 46.43 -54.27 83.44
CA LYS A 56 46.62 -54.51 82.00
C LYS A 56 45.33 -54.95 81.31
N PHE A 57 44.48 -55.71 82.00
CA PHE A 57 43.18 -56.12 81.49
C PHE A 57 42.24 -54.92 81.33
N SER A 58 42.24 -54.00 82.29
CA SER A 58 41.52 -52.72 82.18
C SER A 58 42.00 -51.86 81.01
N LEU A 59 43.33 -51.78 80.78
CA LEU A 59 43.91 -51.11 79.62
C LEU A 59 43.51 -51.78 78.30
N PHE A 60 43.52 -53.12 78.23
CA PHE A 60 43.03 -53.87 77.07
C PHE A 60 41.57 -53.54 76.75
N ASN A 61 40.68 -53.56 77.76
CA ASN A 61 39.26 -53.24 77.56
C ASN A 61 39.07 -51.80 77.06
N SER A 62 39.84 -50.85 77.60
CA SER A 62 39.84 -49.45 77.16
C SER A 62 40.32 -49.29 75.72
N ALA A 63 41.39 -50.00 75.34
CA ALA A 63 41.92 -49.98 73.98
C ALA A 63 40.99 -50.67 72.98
N MET A 64 40.30 -51.75 73.38
CA MET A 64 39.31 -52.44 72.56
C MET A 64 38.09 -51.55 72.29
N SER A 65 37.60 -50.84 73.31
CA SER A 65 36.53 -49.84 73.17
C SER A 65 36.94 -48.75 72.17
N SER A 66 38.14 -48.18 72.34
CA SER A 66 38.68 -47.15 71.44
C SER A 66 38.81 -47.64 69.99
N PHE A 67 39.23 -48.90 69.80
CA PHE A 67 39.30 -49.53 68.49
C PHE A 67 37.92 -49.70 67.83
N ASN A 68 36.91 -50.11 68.58
CA ASN A 68 35.54 -50.24 68.08
C ASN A 68 34.98 -48.88 67.66
N THR A 69 35.18 -47.82 68.44
CA THR A 69 34.80 -46.45 68.06
C THR A 69 35.50 -45.98 66.79
N ALA A 70 36.79 -46.28 66.63
CA ALA A 70 37.54 -45.94 65.43
C ALA A 70 37.04 -46.71 64.19
N VAL A 71 36.59 -47.96 64.36
CA VAL A 71 35.94 -48.75 63.31
C VAL A 71 34.61 -48.12 62.86
N GLU A 72 33.78 -47.68 63.80
CA GLU A 72 32.51 -47.00 63.49
C GLU A 72 32.75 -45.67 62.78
N THR A 73 33.72 -44.89 63.25
CA THR A 73 34.12 -43.61 62.64
C THR A 73 34.60 -43.81 61.20
N ALA A 74 35.42 -44.84 60.96
CA ALA A 74 35.90 -45.18 59.62
C ALA A 74 34.75 -45.60 58.68
N ASN A 75 33.81 -46.42 59.16
CA ASN A 75 32.62 -46.79 58.39
C ASN A 75 31.78 -45.58 58.01
N LYS A 76 31.55 -44.68 58.96
CA LYS A 76 30.78 -43.45 58.72
C LYS A 76 31.45 -42.56 57.67
N ALA A 77 32.78 -42.38 57.74
CA ALA A 77 33.50 -41.58 56.75
C ALA A 77 33.40 -42.13 55.32
N ILE A 78 33.44 -43.47 55.16
CA ILE A 78 33.22 -44.13 53.87
C ILE A 78 31.79 -43.87 53.37
N GLN A 79 30.79 -44.03 54.24
CA GLN A 79 29.38 -43.81 53.89
C GLN A 79 29.09 -42.35 53.51
N ASP A 80 29.65 -41.39 54.25
CA ASP A 80 29.49 -39.96 53.96
C ASP A 80 30.11 -39.60 52.59
N THR A 81 31.26 -40.20 52.25
CA THR A 81 31.90 -40.02 50.93
C THR A 81 31.05 -40.58 49.80
N LEU A 82 30.53 -41.80 49.95
CA LEU A 82 29.65 -42.42 48.96
C LEU A 82 28.33 -41.64 48.79
N LYS A 83 27.78 -41.13 49.89
CA LYS A 83 26.60 -40.27 49.88
C LYS A 83 26.86 -38.97 49.12
N SER A 84 28.03 -38.35 49.28
CA SER A 84 28.40 -37.15 48.51
C SER A 84 28.41 -37.40 47.00
N TYR A 85 28.92 -38.55 46.54
CA TYR A 85 28.86 -38.90 45.11
C TYR A 85 27.42 -39.10 44.62
N SER A 86 26.57 -39.74 45.43
CA SER A 86 25.15 -39.91 45.11
C SER A 86 24.41 -38.57 45.05
N ASP A 87 24.63 -37.67 46.01
CA ASP A 87 23.96 -36.37 46.08
C ASP A 87 24.37 -35.46 44.90
N ASN A 88 25.63 -35.53 44.46
CA ASN A 88 26.15 -34.83 43.28
C ASN A 88 25.58 -35.38 41.96
N ALA A 89 25.30 -36.68 41.87
CA ALA A 89 24.71 -37.28 40.67
C ALA A 89 23.18 -37.04 40.56
N ALA A 90 22.50 -36.88 41.70
CA ALA A 90 21.03 -36.75 41.76
C ALA A 90 20.52 -35.29 41.71
N SER A 91 21.38 -34.30 41.96
CA SER A 91 20.97 -32.89 41.97
C SER A 91 21.26 -32.23 40.63
N ASN A 92 20.18 -31.88 39.90
CA ASN A 92 20.03 -30.89 38.83
C ASN A 92 21.28 -30.26 38.21
N VAL A 93 21.25 -30.09 36.88
CA VAL A 93 22.15 -29.21 36.10
C VAL A 93 22.65 -28.05 36.97
N PRO A 94 23.96 -28.02 37.33
CA PRO A 94 24.48 -27.08 38.32
C PRO A 94 24.12 -25.65 37.93
N ASP A 95 23.83 -24.79 38.92
CA ASP A 95 23.53 -23.38 38.63
C ASP A 95 24.71 -22.72 37.88
N SER A 96 25.94 -23.16 38.14
CA SER A 96 27.11 -22.76 37.36
C SER A 96 27.03 -23.14 35.87
N PHE A 97 26.41 -24.27 35.52
CA PHE A 97 26.18 -24.64 34.12
C PHE A 97 25.08 -23.78 33.51
N LYS A 98 23.98 -23.52 34.23
CA LYS A 98 22.92 -22.62 33.77
C LYS A 98 23.44 -21.20 33.56
N ASP A 99 24.25 -20.71 34.49
CA ASP A 99 24.90 -19.41 34.42
C ASP A 99 25.90 -19.37 33.26
N SER A 100 26.68 -20.43 33.06
CA SER A 100 27.59 -20.53 31.93
C SER A 100 26.84 -20.49 30.58
N LEU A 101 25.70 -21.18 30.49
CA LEU A 101 24.83 -21.11 29.31
C LEU A 101 24.29 -19.69 29.10
N ALA A 102 23.78 -19.04 30.16
CA ALA A 102 23.26 -17.68 30.10
C ALA A 102 24.35 -16.67 29.69
N GLN A 103 25.57 -16.81 30.20
CA GLN A 103 26.74 -16.01 29.82
C GLN A 103 27.11 -16.18 28.36
N ARG A 104 27.06 -17.40 27.83
CA ARG A 104 27.27 -17.66 26.40
C ARG A 104 26.19 -17.02 25.52
N LEU A 105 25.00 -16.81 26.07
CA LEU A 105 23.90 -16.08 25.43
C LEU A 105 23.96 -14.56 25.64
N GLY A 106 24.92 -14.09 26.44
CA GLY A 106 25.19 -12.66 26.69
C GLY A 106 24.59 -12.08 27.96
N TYR A 107 24.12 -12.91 28.90
CA TYR A 107 23.56 -12.51 30.19
C TYR A 107 24.54 -12.71 31.34
N THR A 108 24.37 -12.01 32.46
CA THR A 108 25.28 -12.14 33.61
C THR A 108 25.17 -13.49 34.32
N ASN A 109 23.95 -14.04 34.39
CA ASN A 109 23.61 -15.32 35.01
C ASN A 109 22.23 -15.79 34.51
N TYR A 110 21.80 -16.97 34.94
CA TYR A 110 20.53 -17.56 34.53
C TYR A 110 19.30 -16.74 34.97
N ALA A 111 19.34 -16.16 36.18
CA ALA A 111 18.28 -15.30 36.67
C ALA A 111 18.06 -14.05 35.79
N ALA A 112 19.15 -13.44 35.28
CA ALA A 112 19.06 -12.31 34.35
C ALA A 112 18.50 -12.73 32.98
N LEU A 113 18.78 -13.96 32.54
CA LEU A 113 18.21 -14.52 31.32
C LEU A 113 16.70 -14.78 31.48
N GLU A 114 16.25 -15.35 32.60
CA GLU A 114 14.82 -15.54 32.91
C GLU A 114 14.08 -14.20 32.95
N ALA A 115 14.61 -13.23 33.70
CA ALA A 115 14.02 -11.89 33.77
C ALA A 115 13.92 -11.21 32.39
N ALA A 116 14.90 -11.43 31.51
CA ALA A 116 14.86 -10.91 30.15
C ALA A 116 13.82 -11.62 29.27
N ALA A 117 13.64 -12.93 29.44
CA ALA A 117 12.60 -13.70 28.77
C ALA A 117 11.20 -13.23 29.19
N ASP A 118 10.96 -13.07 30.49
CA ASP A 118 9.69 -12.58 31.05
C ASP A 118 9.37 -11.15 30.59
N ALA A 119 10.40 -10.32 30.40
CA ALA A 119 10.26 -8.97 29.86
C ALA A 119 10.11 -8.90 28.33
N GLY A 120 10.12 -10.05 27.63
CA GLY A 120 10.03 -10.12 26.16
C GLY A 120 11.27 -9.61 25.43
N ASN A 121 12.43 -9.55 26.10
CA ASN A 121 13.70 -9.16 25.48
C ASN A 121 14.30 -10.32 24.68
N THR A 122 15.21 -10.00 23.75
CA THR A 122 15.90 -11.00 22.93
C THR A 122 16.84 -11.88 23.76
N VAL A 123 16.45 -13.14 23.99
CA VAL A 123 17.19 -14.13 24.83
C VAL A 123 18.45 -14.69 24.15
N VAL A 124 18.61 -14.50 22.84
CA VAL A 124 19.80 -14.94 22.10
C VAL A 124 20.44 -13.76 21.39
N LYS A 125 21.57 -13.27 21.92
CA LYS A 125 22.32 -12.16 21.31
C LYS A 125 23.51 -12.69 20.51
N ASN A 126 23.59 -12.35 19.22
CA ASN A 126 24.66 -12.78 18.30
C ASN A 126 24.77 -14.30 18.05
N GLY A 127 23.91 -15.12 18.67
CA GLY A 127 23.85 -16.57 18.45
C GLY A 127 23.10 -16.92 17.16
N LYS A 128 23.56 -17.95 16.45
CA LYS A 128 22.85 -18.51 15.29
C LYS A 128 21.76 -19.46 15.81
N ILE A 129 20.49 -19.13 15.59
CA ILE A 129 19.37 -20.06 15.81
C ILE A 129 19.15 -20.83 14.52
N ASN A 130 19.10 -22.17 14.59
CA ASN A 130 18.73 -22.98 13.44
C ASN A 130 17.21 -22.84 13.20
N THR A 131 16.83 -21.93 12.31
CA THR A 131 15.43 -21.62 12.02
C THR A 131 14.68 -22.75 11.32
N VAL A 132 15.37 -23.77 10.80
CA VAL A 132 14.72 -24.98 10.25
C VAL A 132 13.85 -25.68 11.30
N LEU A 133 14.18 -25.54 12.59
CA LEU A 133 13.51 -26.21 13.70
C LEU A 133 12.62 -25.27 14.52
N LEU A 134 12.34 -24.04 14.06
CA LEU A 134 11.51 -23.08 14.80
C LEU A 134 10.05 -23.16 14.36
N GLU A 135 9.27 -24.00 15.03
CA GLU A 135 7.80 -23.99 14.96
C GLU A 135 7.26 -23.12 16.12
N ALA A 136 6.73 -21.94 15.81
CA ALA A 136 6.20 -21.01 16.80
C ALA A 136 4.81 -20.50 16.38
N GLU A 137 3.90 -20.36 17.33
CA GLU A 137 2.57 -19.78 17.09
C GLU A 137 2.66 -18.30 16.67
N ALA A 138 3.59 -17.55 17.25
CA ALA A 138 3.83 -16.15 16.91
C ALA A 138 5.31 -15.77 17.03
N ILE A 139 5.77 -14.87 16.15
CA ILE A 139 7.09 -14.23 16.21
C ILE A 139 6.87 -12.73 16.43
N VAL A 140 7.16 -12.25 17.63
CA VAL A 140 7.07 -10.82 17.98
C VAL A 140 8.47 -10.21 17.91
N ALA A 141 8.71 -9.36 16.91
CA ALA A 141 10.00 -8.70 16.72
C ALA A 141 9.81 -7.20 16.48
N LYS A 142 10.73 -6.38 17.00
CA LYS A 142 10.78 -4.93 16.70
C LYS A 142 11.13 -4.65 15.24
N GLY A 143 11.79 -5.58 14.57
CA GLY A 143 12.08 -5.54 13.15
C GLY A 143 12.47 -6.94 12.65
N LEU A 144 12.14 -7.22 11.39
CA LEU A 144 12.49 -8.47 10.72
C LEU A 144 13.31 -8.13 9.47
N THR A 145 14.58 -8.54 9.46
CA THR A 145 15.43 -8.47 8.27
C THR A 145 15.58 -9.89 7.72
N ALA A 146 14.95 -10.16 6.59
CA ALA A 146 14.94 -11.47 5.96
C ALA A 146 15.14 -11.34 4.45
N ALA A 147 15.79 -12.33 3.83
CA ALA A 147 15.92 -12.39 2.37
C ALA A 147 14.56 -12.65 1.68
N MET A 148 13.66 -13.38 2.36
CA MET A 148 12.31 -13.67 1.90
C MET A 148 11.36 -13.78 3.09
N ILE A 149 10.15 -13.24 2.95
CA ILE A 149 9.03 -13.43 3.88
C ILE A 149 7.87 -13.99 3.06
N GLN A 150 7.49 -15.24 3.34
CA GLN A 150 6.27 -15.84 2.79
C GLN A 150 5.18 -15.72 3.84
N ALA A 151 4.10 -15.03 3.51
CA ALA A 151 2.95 -14.83 4.39
C ALA A 151 1.67 -15.09 3.62
N LEU A 152 0.69 -15.72 4.28
CA LEU A 152 -0.66 -15.86 3.72
C LEU A 152 -1.35 -14.49 3.70
N ASP A 153 -1.33 -13.81 4.85
CA ASP A 153 -1.90 -12.47 5.03
C ASP A 153 -0.86 -11.53 5.67
N ILE A 154 -0.86 -10.26 5.25
CA ILE A 154 -0.08 -9.20 5.88
C ILE A 154 -1.06 -8.12 6.35
N VAL A 155 -1.36 -8.11 7.65
CA VAL A 155 -2.17 -7.08 8.30
C VAL A 155 -1.23 -6.09 8.98
N THR A 156 -1.12 -4.88 8.44
CA THR A 156 -0.26 -3.83 9.00
C THR A 156 -0.90 -2.45 8.87
N ASN A 157 -0.67 -1.59 9.86
CA ASN A 157 -1.09 -0.19 9.81
C ASN A 157 -0.28 0.62 8.78
N ARG A 158 0.99 0.24 8.57
CA ARG A 158 1.90 0.92 7.64
C ARG A 158 2.73 -0.11 6.89
N LEU A 159 2.76 0.00 5.58
CA LEU A 159 3.62 -0.79 4.70
C LEU A 159 4.42 0.18 3.81
N THR A 160 5.74 0.15 3.92
CA THR A 160 6.63 0.85 3.00
C THR A 160 7.20 -0.16 2.01
N VAL A 161 6.85 -0.03 0.74
CA VAL A 161 7.35 -0.87 -0.35
C VAL A 161 8.28 -0.03 -1.22
N THR A 162 9.49 -0.52 -1.49
CA THR A 162 10.52 0.21 -2.24
C THR A 162 10.73 -0.34 -3.64
N SER A 163 11.54 0.36 -4.45
CA SER A 163 11.85 -0.01 -5.83
C SER A 163 12.33 -1.45 -5.97
N GLY A 164 11.82 -2.15 -6.98
CA GLY A 164 12.10 -3.57 -7.24
C GLY A 164 11.05 -4.54 -6.69
N ALA A 165 10.15 -4.08 -5.80
CA ALA A 165 9.04 -4.89 -5.33
C ALA A 165 7.99 -5.13 -6.43
N LYS A 166 7.34 -6.30 -6.37
CA LYS A 166 6.19 -6.66 -7.21
C LYS A 166 4.93 -6.72 -6.35
N ILE A 167 3.91 -5.94 -6.71
CA ILE A 167 2.58 -5.96 -6.09
C ILE A 167 1.60 -6.43 -7.15
N GLY A 168 1.33 -7.73 -7.18
CA GLY A 168 0.62 -8.36 -8.30
C GLY A 168 1.37 -8.14 -9.62
N ASN A 169 0.71 -7.50 -10.60
CA ASN A 169 1.31 -7.18 -11.91
C ASN A 169 2.01 -5.81 -11.97
N PHE A 170 2.03 -5.06 -10.86
CA PHE A 170 2.73 -3.78 -10.77
C PHE A 170 4.11 -3.95 -10.15
N THR A 171 5.06 -3.15 -10.60
CA THR A 171 6.36 -2.94 -9.95
C THR A 171 6.41 -1.59 -9.29
N ILE A 172 7.15 -1.49 -8.18
CA ILE A 172 7.57 -0.20 -7.66
C ILE A 172 8.87 0.20 -8.35
N GLU A 173 8.90 1.38 -8.96
CA GLU A 173 10.08 2.00 -9.56
C GLU A 173 10.09 3.48 -9.19
N ASP A 174 11.17 3.96 -8.60
CA ASP A 174 11.34 5.34 -8.09
C ASP A 174 10.17 5.86 -7.24
N GLY A 175 9.56 4.99 -6.44
CA GLY A 175 8.43 5.33 -5.57
C GLY A 175 7.06 5.33 -6.27
N TRP A 176 7.00 4.98 -7.56
CA TRP A 176 5.76 4.93 -8.34
C TRP A 176 5.31 3.49 -8.59
N LEU A 177 3.98 3.28 -8.65
CA LEU A 177 3.37 2.06 -9.18
C LEU A 177 3.47 2.08 -10.71
N LYS A 178 4.37 1.28 -11.27
CA LYS A 178 4.61 1.17 -12.72
C LYS A 178 4.24 -0.22 -13.20
N SER A 179 3.67 -0.33 -14.41
CA SER A 179 3.40 -1.63 -15.00
C SER A 179 4.64 -2.27 -15.58
N THR A 180 4.67 -3.59 -15.54
CA THR A 180 5.82 -4.43 -15.90
C THR A 180 5.86 -4.85 -17.36
N THR A 181 4.85 -4.50 -18.16
CA THR A 181 4.78 -4.90 -19.56
C THR A 181 5.38 -3.85 -20.49
N GLN A 182 6.18 -4.31 -21.46
CA GLN A 182 6.85 -3.49 -22.48
C GLN A 182 5.84 -2.60 -23.22
N ALA A 183 6.24 -1.36 -23.53
CA ALA A 183 5.47 -0.44 -24.35
C ALA A 183 5.11 -1.13 -25.68
N GLY A 184 3.81 -1.28 -25.94
CA GLY A 184 3.29 -1.83 -27.20
C GLY A 184 2.50 -3.14 -27.11
N THR A 185 2.50 -3.88 -26.00
CA THR A 185 1.69 -5.12 -25.90
C THR A 185 1.01 -5.35 -24.55
N GLY A 186 1.35 -4.60 -23.50
CA GLY A 186 0.69 -4.78 -22.21
C GLY A 186 0.39 -3.46 -21.51
N LYS A 187 -0.85 -3.39 -21.02
CA LYS A 187 -1.43 -2.24 -20.37
C LYS A 187 -0.72 -1.94 -19.05
N GLY A 188 -0.23 -0.72 -18.88
CA GLY A 188 0.03 -0.18 -17.57
C GLY A 188 -1.11 0.69 -17.11
N TYR A 189 -1.91 0.20 -16.18
CA TYR A 189 -3.15 0.85 -15.78
C TYR A 189 -3.58 0.39 -14.40
N ILE A 190 -3.96 1.36 -13.55
CA ILE A 190 -4.85 1.11 -12.41
C ILE A 190 -6.21 0.82 -13.03
N SER A 191 -6.51 -0.45 -13.27
CA SER A 191 -7.80 -0.86 -13.82
C SER A 191 -8.76 -1.20 -12.71
N VAL A 192 -9.82 -0.42 -12.58
CA VAL A 192 -11.02 -0.88 -11.88
C VAL A 192 -11.90 -1.56 -12.92
N LYS A 193 -11.69 -2.87 -13.08
CA LYS A 193 -12.45 -3.70 -14.02
C LYS A 193 -13.59 -4.41 -13.32
N THR A 194 -14.80 -4.15 -13.78
CA THR A 194 -16.00 -4.92 -13.44
C THR A 194 -16.54 -5.63 -14.68
N GLY A 195 -15.73 -6.49 -15.33
CA GLY A 195 -16.13 -7.27 -16.51
C GLY A 195 -16.47 -6.48 -17.79
N VAL A 196 -16.90 -5.20 -17.71
CA VAL A 196 -17.45 -4.39 -18.83
C VAL A 196 -17.03 -2.91 -18.83
N SER A 197 -16.39 -2.41 -17.76
CA SER A 197 -15.91 -1.02 -17.63
C SER A 197 -14.39 -0.97 -17.43
N ASP A 198 -13.72 0.07 -17.97
CA ASP A 198 -12.27 0.29 -17.85
C ASP A 198 -11.96 1.79 -17.63
N ILE A 199 -11.02 2.10 -16.74
CA ILE A 199 -10.48 3.45 -16.49
C ILE A 199 -8.96 3.36 -16.71
N SER A 200 -8.41 4.20 -17.59
CA SER A 200 -6.98 4.19 -17.94
C SER A 200 -6.40 5.60 -18.03
N PHE A 201 -5.19 5.81 -17.48
CA PHE A 201 -4.43 7.07 -17.53
C PHE A 201 -3.00 6.81 -18.01
N GLY A 202 -2.46 7.71 -18.85
CA GLY A 202 -1.04 7.75 -19.26
C GLY A 202 -0.65 6.89 -20.47
N GLU A 203 -1.47 6.83 -21.52
CA GLU A 203 -1.18 6.04 -22.72
C GLU A 203 -0.27 6.78 -23.71
N ASP A 204 0.92 6.22 -23.95
CA ASP A 204 1.74 6.59 -25.10
C ASP A 204 1.39 5.67 -26.28
N LEU A 205 0.69 6.24 -27.27
CA LEU A 205 0.29 5.55 -28.50
C LEU A 205 1.35 5.63 -29.60
N ILE A 206 2.54 6.18 -29.30
CA ILE A 206 3.62 6.33 -30.27
C ILE A 206 4.49 5.06 -30.25
N PRO A 207 4.56 4.29 -31.34
CA PRO A 207 5.53 3.20 -31.45
C PRO A 207 6.95 3.78 -31.45
N ALA A 208 7.89 3.16 -30.74
CA ALA A 208 9.26 3.65 -30.54
C ALA A 208 10.07 3.87 -31.85
N THR A 209 9.60 3.36 -32.99
CA THR A 209 10.34 3.35 -34.27
C THR A 209 9.75 4.28 -35.33
N VAL A 210 8.54 4.78 -35.15
CA VAL A 210 7.84 5.62 -36.14
C VAL A 210 7.13 6.73 -35.38
N GLY A 211 7.78 7.89 -35.31
CA GLY A 211 7.25 9.06 -34.63
C GLY A 211 5.79 9.33 -35.03
N GLY A 212 4.92 9.39 -34.02
CA GLY A 212 3.49 9.68 -34.15
C GLY A 212 3.15 11.05 -33.54
N ALA A 213 2.06 11.66 -33.99
CA ALA A 213 1.69 13.04 -33.65
C ALA A 213 0.74 13.19 -32.44
N TYR A 214 0.37 12.09 -31.75
CA TYR A 214 -0.69 12.10 -30.74
C TYR A 214 -0.37 11.21 -29.53
N THR A 215 -0.44 11.78 -28.33
CA THR A 215 -0.38 11.08 -27.02
C THR A 215 -1.77 11.10 -26.37
N LEU A 216 -2.15 10.03 -25.66
CA LEU A 216 -3.46 9.93 -24.99
C LEU A 216 -3.29 9.83 -23.48
N THR A 217 -3.47 10.93 -22.77
CA THR A 217 -3.27 10.96 -21.31
C THR A 217 -4.37 10.23 -20.52
N GLY A 218 -5.52 9.89 -21.12
CA GLY A 218 -6.52 9.05 -20.47
C GLY A 218 -7.67 8.60 -21.37
N LEU A 219 -8.15 7.36 -21.14
CA LEU A 219 -9.28 6.74 -21.82
C LEU A 219 -10.34 6.34 -20.78
N ILE A 220 -11.58 6.76 -21.04
CA ILE A 220 -12.75 6.35 -20.25
C ILE A 220 -13.76 5.76 -21.20
N GLU A 221 -14.09 4.49 -21.02
CA GLU A 221 -14.87 3.72 -21.98
C GLU A 221 -15.87 2.77 -21.30
N ASN A 222 -17.08 2.72 -21.84
CA ASN A 222 -18.12 1.76 -21.47
C ASN A 222 -18.59 1.02 -22.74
N LYS A 223 -18.39 -0.30 -22.76
CA LYS A 223 -18.66 -1.18 -23.92
C LYS A 223 -19.75 -2.22 -23.65
N LYS A 224 -20.57 -2.04 -22.60
CA LYS A 224 -21.58 -3.03 -22.25
C LYS A 224 -22.58 -3.22 -23.40
N SER A 225 -22.68 -4.45 -23.90
CA SER A 225 -23.79 -4.83 -24.78
C SER A 225 -25.00 -5.21 -23.92
N ASN A 226 -26.19 -4.75 -24.31
CA ASN A 226 -27.43 -5.09 -23.63
C ASN A 226 -27.73 -6.59 -23.78
N GLN A 227 -28.31 -7.20 -22.76
CA GLN A 227 -28.84 -8.57 -22.86
C GLN A 227 -30.26 -8.52 -23.41
N GLY A 228 -30.42 -8.82 -24.70
CA GLY A 228 -31.71 -9.13 -25.33
C GLY A 228 -32.58 -7.91 -25.68
N GLU A 229 -33.28 -8.01 -26.80
CA GLU A 229 -34.34 -7.07 -27.16
C GLU A 229 -35.63 -7.50 -26.46
N TYR A 230 -36.12 -6.68 -25.53
CA TYR A 230 -37.52 -6.25 -25.40
C TYR A 230 -37.69 -5.50 -24.08
N PHE A 231 -38.21 -4.26 -24.19
CA PHE A 231 -38.68 -3.33 -23.15
C PHE A 231 -37.68 -2.42 -22.41
N GLY A 232 -37.91 -1.12 -22.62
CA GLY A 232 -37.49 -0.02 -21.73
C GLY A 232 -36.45 0.90 -22.37
N GLN A 233 -36.84 2.12 -22.73
CA GLN A 233 -35.93 3.26 -22.98
C GLN A 233 -34.92 3.30 -21.80
N GLU A 234 -33.60 3.29 -21.93
CA GLU A 234 -32.69 3.87 -22.92
C GLU A 234 -31.46 2.97 -23.09
N ASN A 235 -31.06 2.69 -24.34
CA ASN A 235 -29.88 1.87 -24.67
C ASN A 235 -28.58 2.67 -24.49
N GLU A 236 -28.19 3.01 -23.26
CA GLU A 236 -27.12 3.99 -23.01
C GLU A 236 -25.88 3.43 -22.32
N ASN A 237 -24.75 3.48 -23.03
CA ASN A 237 -23.43 3.32 -22.43
C ASN A 237 -22.85 4.68 -22.08
N ILE A 238 -22.96 5.06 -20.80
CA ILE A 238 -22.30 6.25 -20.30
C ILE A 238 -20.89 5.85 -19.85
N ALA A 239 -19.89 6.29 -20.61
CA ALA A 239 -18.48 6.11 -20.26
C ALA A 239 -18.04 7.14 -19.19
N LEU A 240 -18.40 8.41 -19.40
CA LEU A 240 -18.08 9.50 -18.49
C LEU A 240 -19.29 10.42 -18.32
N ARG A 241 -19.75 10.60 -17.08
CA ARG A 241 -20.74 11.61 -16.72
C ARG A 241 -20.04 12.73 -15.96
N VAL A 242 -20.12 13.96 -16.47
CA VAL A 242 -19.62 15.15 -15.75
C VAL A 242 -20.78 16.11 -15.51
N SER A 243 -20.91 16.63 -14.29
CA SER A 243 -22.04 17.46 -13.87
C SER A 243 -21.53 18.65 -13.06
N ALA A 244 -21.75 19.86 -13.56
CA ALA A 244 -21.54 21.10 -12.83
C ALA A 244 -22.90 21.83 -12.72
N LYS A 245 -23.36 22.10 -11.50
CA LYS A 245 -24.70 22.62 -11.20
C LYS A 245 -24.65 23.64 -10.07
N ASN A 246 -25.72 24.42 -9.95
CA ASN A 246 -26.01 25.36 -8.84
C ASN A 246 -25.12 26.62 -8.76
N ALA A 247 -24.35 26.94 -9.81
CA ALA A 247 -23.69 28.24 -9.95
C ALA A 247 -24.23 29.04 -11.15
N THR A 248 -23.99 30.36 -11.15
CA THR A 248 -24.28 31.27 -12.27
C THR A 248 -23.52 30.91 -13.55
N ALA A 249 -22.34 30.30 -13.41
CA ALA A 249 -21.58 29.69 -14.51
C ALA A 249 -21.05 28.32 -14.05
N ASN A 250 -21.35 27.27 -14.81
CA ASN A 250 -20.95 25.90 -14.53
C ASN A 250 -20.15 25.36 -15.73
N TRP A 251 -18.95 24.84 -15.49
CA TRP A 251 -18.13 24.19 -16.52
C TRP A 251 -17.92 22.72 -16.14
N GLY A 252 -18.60 21.81 -16.83
CA GLY A 252 -18.42 20.37 -16.62
C GLY A 252 -17.16 19.83 -17.31
N LEU A 253 -16.74 20.43 -18.42
CA LEU A 253 -15.51 20.09 -19.13
C LEU A 253 -15.05 21.35 -19.87
N ASP A 254 -13.80 21.74 -19.71
CA ASP A 254 -13.21 22.89 -20.38
C ASP A 254 -11.89 22.51 -21.05
N CYS A 255 -11.60 23.11 -22.20
CA CYS A 255 -10.40 22.83 -22.99
C CYS A 255 -9.70 24.15 -23.31
N PHE A 256 -8.59 24.41 -22.61
CA PHE A 256 -7.72 25.55 -22.90
C PHE A 256 -6.60 25.11 -23.85
N GLY A 257 -6.50 25.77 -25.01
CA GLY A 257 -5.32 25.68 -25.89
C GLY A 257 -5.37 24.73 -27.09
N GLY A 258 -6.53 24.36 -27.65
CA GLY A 258 -6.58 23.52 -28.85
C GLY A 258 -7.92 23.47 -29.60
N ILE A 259 -7.91 22.88 -30.81
CA ILE A 259 -9.09 22.65 -31.68
C ILE A 259 -9.91 21.48 -31.13
N ARG A 260 -11.21 21.70 -30.86
CA ARG A 260 -12.18 20.64 -30.58
C ARG A 260 -12.36 19.77 -31.83
N LYS A 261 -11.72 18.60 -31.89
CA LYS A 261 -11.98 17.61 -32.94
C LYS A 261 -13.16 16.71 -32.54
N ILE A 262 -14.31 16.94 -33.16
CA ILE A 262 -15.40 15.94 -33.19
C ILE A 262 -15.16 15.08 -34.43
N GLY A 263 -15.16 13.76 -34.28
CA GLY A 263 -14.83 12.81 -35.34
C GLY A 263 -15.89 12.70 -36.45
N ARG A 264 -15.48 13.08 -37.67
CA ARG A 264 -15.82 12.62 -39.04
C ARG A 264 -17.28 12.41 -39.47
N GLY A 265 -17.67 13.18 -40.50
CA GLY A 265 -18.50 12.69 -41.60
C GLY A 265 -19.29 13.76 -42.35
N VAL A 266 -19.80 14.76 -41.62
CA VAL A 266 -20.58 15.87 -42.16
C VAL A 266 -20.31 17.06 -41.25
N GLU A 267 -20.05 18.25 -41.80
CA GLU A 267 -20.17 19.49 -41.01
C GLU A 267 -21.65 19.66 -40.63
N VAL A 268 -22.12 18.92 -39.62
CA VAL A 268 -23.39 19.26 -38.97
C VAL A 268 -23.06 20.33 -37.95
N ASN A 269 -23.06 21.59 -38.39
CA ASN A 269 -23.34 22.66 -37.44
C ASN A 269 -24.75 22.37 -36.91
N GLU A 270 -24.88 22.07 -35.61
CA GLU A 270 -26.20 21.84 -35.00
C GLU A 270 -27.12 23.03 -35.35
N PRO A 271 -28.15 22.84 -36.20
CA PRO A 271 -29.01 23.95 -36.60
C PRO A 271 -29.83 24.43 -35.41
N TYR A 272 -29.96 25.75 -35.28
CA TYR A 272 -31.11 26.27 -34.58
C TYR A 272 -32.33 26.24 -35.52
N ILE A 273 -33.31 25.40 -35.22
CA ILE A 273 -34.57 25.31 -35.96
C ILE A 273 -35.59 26.25 -35.32
N MET A 274 -36.21 27.11 -36.12
CA MET A 274 -37.24 28.02 -35.65
C MET A 274 -38.44 28.09 -36.60
N ALA A 275 -39.64 27.96 -36.01
CA ALA A 275 -40.92 28.11 -36.68
C ALA A 275 -41.70 29.30 -36.12
N GLY A 276 -42.50 29.95 -36.97
CA GLY A 276 -43.46 30.97 -36.55
C GLY A 276 -43.24 32.36 -37.15
N LYS A 277 -44.01 33.33 -36.65
CA LYS A 277 -44.16 34.67 -37.26
C LYS A 277 -43.23 35.75 -36.67
N SER A 278 -42.62 35.51 -35.52
CA SER A 278 -41.78 36.50 -34.81
C SER A 278 -40.34 36.01 -34.72
N MET A 279 -39.43 36.64 -35.44
CA MET A 279 -38.01 36.22 -35.49
C MET A 279 -37.04 37.41 -35.42
N ALA A 280 -37.51 38.60 -35.03
CA ALA A 280 -36.74 39.84 -35.09
C ALA A 280 -35.42 39.78 -34.31
N ASP A 281 -35.44 39.21 -33.09
CA ASP A 281 -34.26 39.15 -32.20
C ASP A 281 -33.57 37.77 -32.22
N LEU A 282 -33.92 36.93 -33.19
CA LEU A 282 -33.40 35.56 -33.30
C LEU A 282 -31.88 35.54 -33.29
N LEU A 283 -31.27 36.28 -34.21
CA LEU A 283 -29.83 36.28 -34.35
C LEU A 283 -29.16 36.94 -33.15
N GLU A 284 -29.76 37.98 -32.59
CA GLU A 284 -29.22 38.67 -31.42
C GLU A 284 -29.11 37.77 -30.18
N THR A 285 -30.08 36.87 -30.00
CA THR A 285 -30.15 35.98 -28.83
C THR A 285 -29.40 34.67 -29.02
N LYS A 286 -29.32 34.16 -30.26
CA LYS A 286 -28.83 32.80 -30.54
C LYS A 286 -27.45 32.73 -31.16
N ILE A 287 -26.90 33.83 -31.70
CA ILE A 287 -25.58 33.83 -32.37
C ILE A 287 -24.40 33.45 -31.48
N LYS A 288 -24.54 33.53 -30.15
CA LYS A 288 -23.52 33.04 -29.21
C LYS A 288 -23.35 31.52 -29.28
N TYR A 289 -24.41 30.82 -29.66
CA TYR A 289 -24.49 29.35 -29.58
C TYR A 289 -24.54 28.70 -30.96
N TYR A 290 -25.06 29.40 -31.97
CA TYR A 290 -25.31 28.84 -33.30
C TYR A 290 -24.81 29.79 -34.39
N ASN A 291 -24.20 29.20 -35.42
CA ASN A 291 -23.81 29.88 -36.66
C ASN A 291 -24.61 29.38 -37.87
N TYR A 292 -25.47 28.38 -37.69
CA TYR A 292 -26.35 27.82 -38.72
C TYR A 292 -27.81 27.84 -38.22
N PHE A 293 -28.68 28.46 -39.00
CA PHE A 293 -30.09 28.69 -38.67
C PHE A 293 -30.97 28.09 -39.76
N GLN A 294 -31.93 27.26 -39.35
CA GLN A 294 -32.92 26.66 -40.25
C GLN A 294 -34.30 27.22 -39.92
N LEU A 295 -34.89 27.90 -40.89
CA LEU A 295 -36.04 28.75 -40.71
C LEU A 295 -37.27 28.13 -41.38
N GLN A 296 -38.39 28.16 -40.66
CA GLN A 296 -39.67 27.57 -41.05
C GLN A 296 -40.77 28.64 -41.06
N PRO A 297 -40.72 29.62 -41.99
CA PRO A 297 -41.69 30.71 -42.04
C PRO A 297 -43.08 30.18 -42.48
N PRO A 298 -44.17 30.61 -41.81
CA PRO A 298 -45.54 30.24 -42.22
C PRO A 298 -45.89 30.78 -43.61
N GLU A 299 -46.66 30.00 -44.38
CA GLU A 299 -47.12 30.41 -45.72
C GLU A 299 -47.92 31.71 -45.66
N GLY A 300 -47.65 32.63 -46.60
CA GLY A 300 -48.32 33.94 -46.70
C GLY A 300 -47.82 35.02 -45.73
N TYR A 301 -46.73 34.78 -44.99
CA TYR A 301 -46.13 35.78 -44.09
C TYR A 301 -44.71 36.15 -44.51
N ASP A 302 -44.40 37.46 -44.41
CA ASP A 302 -43.04 37.98 -44.39
C ASP A 302 -42.56 38.03 -42.94
N VAL A 303 -41.59 37.20 -42.61
CA VAL A 303 -41.03 37.11 -41.25
C VAL A 303 -39.69 37.84 -41.21
N LEU A 304 -39.65 38.90 -40.40
CA LEU A 304 -38.47 39.77 -40.29
C LEU A 304 -37.45 39.18 -39.31
N ILE A 305 -36.19 39.15 -39.73
CA ILE A 305 -35.03 38.77 -38.90
C ILE A 305 -34.03 39.91 -38.94
N ARG A 306 -33.74 40.52 -37.78
CA ARG A 306 -32.75 41.59 -37.69
C ARG A 306 -31.36 41.00 -37.63
N LEU A 307 -30.47 41.54 -38.44
CA LEU A 307 -29.07 41.19 -38.37
C LEU A 307 -28.44 41.79 -37.11
N PRO A 308 -27.57 41.06 -36.39
CA PRO A 308 -26.94 41.57 -35.19
C PRO A 308 -26.11 42.82 -35.47
N ALA A 309 -26.26 43.84 -34.63
CA ALA A 309 -25.35 44.98 -34.63
C ALA A 309 -23.93 44.53 -34.22
N TYR A 310 -22.92 45.20 -34.77
CA TYR A 310 -21.51 44.94 -34.48
C TYR A 310 -21.17 45.04 -32.99
N THR A 311 -21.74 46.03 -32.30
CA THR A 311 -21.59 46.20 -30.85
C THR A 311 -22.10 44.99 -30.07
N LEU A 312 -23.21 44.40 -30.52
CA LEU A 312 -23.74 43.18 -29.93
C LEU A 312 -22.81 42.00 -30.15
N LEU A 313 -22.27 41.84 -31.36
CA LEU A 313 -21.31 40.75 -31.67
C LEU A 313 -20.08 40.80 -30.76
N ILE A 314 -19.48 41.98 -30.59
CA ILE A 314 -18.37 42.18 -29.65
C ILE A 314 -18.79 41.75 -28.24
N SER A 315 -19.98 42.16 -27.79
CA SER A 315 -20.47 41.85 -26.43
C SER A 315 -20.71 40.35 -26.21
N LYS A 316 -21.09 39.60 -27.25
CA LYS A 316 -21.48 38.19 -27.15
C LYS A 316 -20.33 37.22 -27.47
N LEU A 317 -19.42 37.61 -28.36
CA LEU A 317 -18.35 36.76 -28.90
C LEU A 317 -16.94 37.18 -28.43
N GLY A 318 -16.80 38.35 -27.80
CA GLY A 318 -15.51 38.91 -27.35
C GLY A 318 -14.83 39.73 -28.46
N GLY A 319 -14.38 40.96 -28.18
CA GLY A 319 -13.97 41.91 -29.23
C GLY A 319 -12.77 41.50 -30.10
N THR A 320 -11.94 40.58 -29.63
CA THR A 320 -10.72 40.12 -30.30
C THR A 320 -10.54 38.61 -30.16
N LEU A 321 -9.99 37.98 -31.20
CA LEU A 321 -9.44 36.64 -31.11
C LEU A 321 -8.21 36.61 -30.18
N PRO A 322 -7.78 35.43 -29.67
CA PRO A 322 -6.63 35.31 -28.79
C PRO A 322 -5.31 35.91 -29.35
N ASN A 323 -5.19 36.03 -30.67
CA ASN A 323 -4.05 36.65 -31.36
C ASN A 323 -4.20 38.18 -31.55
N GLY A 324 -5.20 38.82 -30.93
CA GLY A 324 -5.47 40.24 -31.03
C GLY A 324 -6.26 40.68 -32.28
N THR A 325 -6.62 39.76 -33.17
CA THR A 325 -7.37 40.09 -34.40
C THR A 325 -8.81 40.48 -34.06
N PRO A 326 -9.32 41.64 -34.52
CA PRO A 326 -10.71 42.02 -34.31
C PRO A 326 -11.69 41.06 -34.99
N LEU A 327 -12.82 40.76 -34.34
CA LEU A 327 -13.89 39.94 -34.95
C LEU A 327 -14.52 40.56 -36.20
N SER A 328 -14.28 41.86 -36.45
CA SER A 328 -14.88 42.65 -37.55
C SER A 328 -14.28 42.44 -38.94
N LEU A 329 -13.24 41.60 -39.07
CA LEU A 329 -12.49 41.42 -40.32
C LEU A 329 -12.92 40.16 -41.09
N GLY A 330 -14.21 39.81 -41.10
CA GLY A 330 -14.70 38.64 -41.84
C GLY A 330 -14.64 37.32 -41.08
N VAL A 331 -14.28 37.35 -39.79
CA VAL A 331 -14.15 36.14 -38.95
C VAL A 331 -15.52 35.58 -38.55
N THR A 332 -16.53 36.44 -38.40
CA THR A 332 -17.88 36.01 -38.00
C THR A 332 -18.71 35.72 -39.24
N THR A 333 -19.16 34.47 -39.40
CA THR A 333 -20.11 34.09 -40.45
C THR A 333 -21.33 33.41 -39.85
N ILE A 334 -22.50 33.73 -40.39
CA ILE A 334 -23.74 33.02 -40.10
C ILE A 334 -24.32 32.46 -41.40
N THR A 335 -24.99 31.33 -41.30
CA THR A 335 -25.71 30.71 -42.41
C THR A 335 -27.17 30.60 -42.02
N LEU A 336 -28.06 31.06 -42.88
CA LEU A 336 -29.49 30.91 -42.71
C LEU A 336 -30.04 30.13 -43.90
N SER A 337 -30.93 29.19 -43.63
CA SER A 337 -31.60 28.38 -44.65
C SER A 337 -33.11 28.41 -44.42
N VAL A 338 -33.89 28.51 -45.48
CA VAL A 338 -35.35 28.33 -45.42
C VAL A 338 -35.66 26.90 -45.82
N GLN A 339 -36.30 26.16 -44.94
CA GLN A 339 -36.56 24.74 -45.18
C GLN A 339 -37.54 24.54 -46.34
N ALA A 340 -37.29 23.53 -47.17
CA ALA A 340 -38.00 23.27 -48.42
C ALA A 340 -39.53 23.15 -48.29
N GLY A 341 -40.04 22.71 -47.13
CA GLY A 341 -41.48 22.54 -46.88
C GLY A 341 -42.23 23.83 -46.51
N PHE A 342 -41.54 24.97 -46.40
CA PHE A 342 -42.12 26.21 -45.86
C PHE A 342 -42.13 27.32 -46.92
N LYS A 343 -43.34 27.68 -47.35
CA LYS A 343 -43.60 28.66 -48.42
C LYS A 343 -43.65 30.12 -47.95
N GLY A 344 -43.46 30.36 -46.66
CA GLY A 344 -43.30 31.72 -46.14
C GLY A 344 -42.01 32.38 -46.60
N ARG A 345 -41.89 33.68 -46.37
CA ARG A 345 -40.69 34.45 -46.71
C ARG A 345 -39.98 34.87 -45.43
N ILE A 346 -38.66 34.75 -45.43
CA ILE A 346 -37.80 35.40 -44.45
C ILE A 346 -37.30 36.69 -45.09
N VAL A 347 -37.32 37.78 -44.33
CA VAL A 347 -36.67 39.02 -44.75
C VAL A 347 -35.63 39.39 -43.72
N LEU A 348 -34.37 39.25 -44.12
CA LEU A 348 -33.25 39.71 -43.33
C LEU A 348 -33.18 41.23 -43.46
N VAL A 349 -33.19 41.91 -42.33
CA VAL A 349 -33.14 43.37 -42.28
C VAL A 349 -31.88 43.80 -41.53
N GLY A 350 -31.12 44.69 -42.16
CA GLY A 350 -29.98 45.32 -41.51
C GLY A 350 -30.42 46.26 -40.39
N VAL A 351 -29.48 46.60 -39.51
CA VAL A 351 -29.68 47.55 -38.41
C VAL A 351 -28.56 48.59 -38.39
N ASN A 352 -28.70 49.61 -37.54
CA ASN A 352 -27.61 50.56 -37.30
C ASN A 352 -26.38 49.80 -36.75
N ASN A 353 -25.20 50.01 -37.34
CA ASN A 353 -23.98 49.24 -37.09
C ASN A 353 -24.08 47.72 -37.37
N GLY A 354 -25.06 47.28 -38.15
CA GLY A 354 -25.22 45.90 -38.63
C GLY A 354 -25.89 45.91 -40.00
N ARG A 355 -25.41 46.79 -40.89
CA ARG A 355 -26.03 47.08 -42.20
C ARG A 355 -25.89 45.89 -43.13
N LEU A 356 -26.93 45.57 -43.90
CA LEU A 356 -26.84 44.56 -44.95
C LEU A 356 -26.38 45.23 -46.24
N VAL A 357 -25.19 44.87 -46.69
CA VAL A 357 -24.52 45.49 -47.84
C VAL A 357 -24.28 44.45 -48.93
N SER A 358 -24.31 44.90 -50.17
CA SER A 358 -23.89 44.14 -51.34
C SER A 358 -22.37 43.97 -51.37
N ASN A 359 -21.87 43.06 -52.21
CA ASN A 359 -20.43 42.89 -52.45
C ASN A 359 -19.74 44.13 -53.04
N GLN A 360 -20.52 45.12 -53.49
CA GLN A 360 -20.04 46.41 -54.02
C GLN A 360 -20.11 47.54 -52.97
N GLY A 361 -20.48 47.24 -51.72
CA GLY A 361 -20.48 48.18 -50.59
C GLY A 361 -21.74 49.04 -50.44
N GLY A 362 -22.63 49.07 -51.43
CA GLY A 362 -23.95 49.70 -51.32
C GLY A 362 -24.92 48.90 -50.45
N LEU A 363 -25.93 49.54 -49.86
CA LEU A 363 -27.02 48.85 -49.15
C LEU A 363 -27.71 47.87 -50.10
N LEU A 364 -27.94 46.65 -49.62
CA LEU A 364 -28.68 45.65 -50.37
C LEU A 364 -30.18 45.97 -50.26
N ASP A 365 -30.90 46.07 -51.37
CA ASP A 365 -32.35 46.37 -51.38
C ASP A 365 -33.10 45.34 -52.23
N ASP A 366 -32.95 44.08 -51.85
CA ASP A 366 -33.49 42.95 -52.62
C ASP A 366 -34.98 42.73 -52.38
N TYR A 367 -35.48 43.17 -51.22
CA TYR A 367 -36.90 43.11 -50.88
C TYR A 367 -37.27 44.32 -50.03
N PRO A 368 -37.70 45.43 -50.64
CA PRO A 368 -37.96 46.68 -49.92
C PRO A 368 -39.09 46.51 -48.90
N ILE A 369 -38.85 46.89 -47.64
CA ILE A 369 -39.85 46.91 -46.57
C ILE A 369 -39.86 48.29 -45.90
N SER A 370 -41.07 48.86 -45.75
CA SER A 370 -41.25 50.14 -45.07
C SER A 370 -40.73 50.10 -43.62
N GLY A 371 -39.96 51.11 -43.24
CA GLY A 371 -39.38 51.24 -41.89
C GLY A 371 -38.01 50.58 -41.68
N TYR A 372 -37.42 49.95 -42.70
CA TYR A 372 -36.10 49.30 -42.61
C TYR A 372 -35.12 49.84 -43.67
N ASN A 373 -34.31 50.83 -43.28
CA ASN A 373 -33.44 51.60 -44.20
C ASN A 373 -31.97 51.14 -44.22
N TYR A 374 -31.62 50.04 -43.55
CA TYR A 374 -30.23 49.56 -43.40
C TYR A 374 -29.93 48.32 -44.26
N GLY A 375 -30.71 48.14 -45.33
CA GLY A 375 -30.63 47.05 -46.29
C GLY A 375 -31.52 45.86 -45.94
N THR A 376 -32.01 45.18 -46.97
CA THR A 376 -32.94 44.06 -46.88
C THR A 376 -32.58 42.94 -47.86
N LEU A 377 -32.83 41.69 -47.44
CA LEU A 377 -32.68 40.49 -48.28
C LEU A 377 -33.85 39.54 -48.05
N GLY A 378 -34.60 39.26 -49.12
CA GLY A 378 -35.66 38.27 -49.11
C GLY A 378 -35.11 36.87 -49.34
N LEU A 379 -35.60 35.90 -48.57
CA LEU A 379 -35.33 34.47 -48.74
C LEU A 379 -36.65 33.72 -48.78
N THR A 380 -36.81 32.84 -49.76
CA THR A 380 -37.96 31.94 -49.90
C THR A 380 -37.50 30.48 -49.70
N GLN A 381 -38.45 29.53 -49.79
CA GLN A 381 -38.16 28.10 -49.65
C GLN A 381 -36.89 27.66 -50.41
N CYS A 382 -36.09 26.80 -49.79
CA CYS A 382 -34.81 26.28 -50.32
C CYS A 382 -33.68 27.31 -50.48
N ASN A 383 -33.90 28.59 -50.17
CA ASN A 383 -32.81 29.56 -50.14
C ASN A 383 -31.89 29.31 -48.94
N ILE A 384 -30.60 29.45 -49.18
CA ILE A 384 -29.53 29.35 -48.20
C ILE A 384 -28.65 30.57 -48.41
N VAL A 385 -28.52 31.40 -47.39
CA VAL A 385 -27.60 32.54 -47.39
C VAL A 385 -26.50 32.31 -46.37
N LYS A 386 -25.25 32.54 -46.77
CA LYS A 386 -24.13 32.70 -45.85
C LYS A 386 -23.75 34.16 -45.82
N LEU A 387 -23.84 34.77 -44.65
CA LEU A 387 -23.43 36.15 -44.42
C LEU A 387 -22.11 36.19 -43.67
N GLY A 388 -21.20 37.05 -44.12
CA GLY A 388 -19.97 37.40 -43.41
C GLY A 388 -20.12 38.79 -42.80
N GLN A 389 -19.68 38.94 -41.56
CA GLN A 389 -19.58 40.26 -40.95
C GLN A 389 -18.23 40.89 -41.33
N PHE A 390 -18.28 42.04 -41.99
CA PHE A 390 -17.10 42.78 -42.42
C PHE A 390 -17.29 44.28 -42.17
N ASN A 391 -16.34 44.92 -41.47
CA ASN A 391 -16.33 46.37 -41.23
C ASN A 391 -17.66 46.95 -40.67
N GLY A 392 -18.33 46.20 -39.78
CA GLY A 392 -19.58 46.64 -39.16
C GLY A 392 -20.83 46.47 -40.04
N GLY A 393 -20.69 45.86 -41.21
CA GLY A 393 -21.79 45.41 -42.06
C GLY A 393 -21.83 43.90 -42.20
N TRP A 394 -22.95 43.38 -42.69
CA TRP A 394 -23.15 42.01 -43.11
C TRP A 394 -23.20 41.96 -44.63
N THR A 395 -22.44 41.04 -45.20
CA THR A 395 -22.30 40.90 -46.65
C THR A 395 -22.62 39.46 -47.04
N PRO A 396 -23.48 39.20 -48.05
CA PRO A 396 -23.68 37.86 -48.59
C PRO A 396 -22.40 37.29 -49.21
N LEU A 397 -21.84 36.27 -48.57
CA LEU A 397 -20.74 35.47 -49.10
C LEU A 397 -21.24 34.41 -50.08
N TYR A 398 -22.47 33.94 -49.85
CA TYR A 398 -23.17 32.98 -50.68
C TYR A 398 -24.67 33.19 -50.54
N LEU A 399 -25.41 33.03 -51.64
CA LEU A 399 -26.86 33.00 -51.65
C LEU A 399 -27.30 31.97 -52.69
N SER A 400 -27.96 30.90 -52.26
CA SER A 400 -28.73 30.06 -53.16
C SER A 400 -30.09 30.70 -53.40
N ARG A 401 -30.48 30.78 -54.66
CA ARG A 401 -31.81 31.17 -55.10
C ARG A 401 -32.50 30.01 -55.79
#